data_AF-A0A1G8ETX9-F1
#
_entry.id   AF-A0A1G8ETX9-F1
#
_cell.length_a   1.000
_cell.length_b   1.000
_cell.length_c   1.000
_cell.angle_alpha   90.00
_cell.angle_beta   90.00
_cell.angle_gamma   90.00
#
_symmetry.space_group_name_H-M   'P 1'
#
loop_
_entity.id
_entity.type
_entity.pdbx_description
1 polymer ?
#
loop_
_entity_poly.entity_id
_entity_poly.type
_entity_poly.pdbx_seq_one_letter_code
_entity_poly.pdbx_strand_id
1 'polypeptide(L)' 'MDPIPAPLWIAACAHRLQQRWHTVDPLELEEVARELWRDPRLRTMSPTEAAVEWLQPVACVNGHSGRHGFMD' A
#
# COMPACT_ATOMS: atom_id res chain seq x y z
N MET A 1 -6.95 5.72 -24.73
CA MET A 1 -6.06 5.33 -23.62
C MET A 1 -6.32 3.86 -23.39
N ASP A 2 -5.39 2.96 -23.72
CA ASP A 2 -5.55 1.52 -23.44
C ASP A 2 -5.43 1.31 -21.93
N PRO A 3 -6.40 0.66 -21.26
CA PRO A 3 -6.29 0.40 -19.84
C PRO A 3 -5.12 -0.54 -19.58
N ILE A 4 -4.16 -0.11 -18.76
CA ILE A 4 -3.01 -0.93 -18.36
C ILE A 4 -3.53 -2.31 -17.94
N PRO A 5 -3.04 -3.40 -18.53
CA PRO A 5 -3.52 -4.74 -18.20
C PRO A 5 -3.22 -5.03 -16.72
N ALA A 6 -4.17 -5.68 -16.05
CA ALA A 6 -4.09 -6.04 -14.63
C ALA A 6 -2.72 -6.57 -14.18
N PRO A 7 -2.10 -7.56 -14.86
CA PRO A 7 -0.78 -8.06 -14.44
C PRO A 7 0.32 -7.00 -14.52
N LEU A 8 0.27 -6.07 -15.48
CA LEU A 8 1.24 -4.99 -15.59
C LEU A 8 1.05 -3.95 -14.48
N TRP A 9 -0.20 -3.66 -14.13
CA TRP A 9 -0.52 -2.75 -13.02
C TRP A 9 -0.06 -3.33 -11.67
N ILE A 10 -0.34 -4.61 -11.43
CA ILE A 10 0.05 -5.34 -10.22
C ILE A 10 1.57 -5.38 -10.08
N ALA A 11 2.30 -5.78 -11.13
CA ALA A 11 3.76 -5.83 -11.11
C ALA A 11 4.39 -4.46 -10.84
N ALA A 12 3.88 -3.39 -11.47
CA ALA A 12 4.38 -2.02 -11.25
C ALA A 12 4.10 -1.53 -9.81
N CYS A 13 2.94 -1.86 -9.26
CA CYS A 13 2.58 -1.52 -7.88
C CYS A 13 3.43 -2.30 -6.87
N ALA A 14 3.56 -3.62 -7.05
CA ALA A 14 4.38 -4.49 -6.21
C ALA A 14 5.85 -4.06 -6.19
N HIS A 15 6.42 -3.70 -7.35
CA HIS A 15 7.79 -3.21 -7.44
C HIS A 15 7.99 -1.88 -6.68
N ARG A 16 7.00 -1.01 -6.67
CA ARG A 16 7.04 0.25 -5.91
C ARG A 16 6.93 0.00 -4.40
N LEU A 17 6.08 -0.93 -3.99
CA LEU A 17 5.99 -1.36 -2.60
C LEU A 17 7.31 -2.01 -2.13
N GLN A 18 7.94 -2.84 -2.97
CA GLN A 18 9.19 -3.53 -2.66
C GLN A 18 10.35 -2.55 -2.45
N GLN A 19 10.43 -1.47 -3.24
CA GLN A 19 11.44 -0.43 -3.04
C GLN A 19 11.30 0.27 -1.68
N ARG A 20 10.08 0.34 -1.12
CA ARG A 20 9.81 0.93 0.19
C ARG A 20 9.99 -0.08 1.32
N TRP A 21 9.60 -1.33 1.09
CA TRP A 21 9.60 -2.43 2.07
C TRP A 21 10.40 -3.62 1.56
N HIS A 22 11.72 -3.44 1.51
CA HIS A 22 12.66 -4.48 1.09
C HIS A 22 12.67 -5.72 2.01
N THR A 23 12.13 -5.62 3.22
CA THR A 23 12.05 -6.71 4.20
C THR A 23 10.81 -7.59 4.03
N VAL A 24 9.82 -7.14 3.26
CA VAL A 24 8.58 -7.91 3.00
C VAL A 24 8.80 -8.76 1.75
N ASP A 25 8.27 -9.97 1.75
CA ASP A 25 8.45 -10.89 0.65
C ASP A 25 7.80 -10.33 -0.64
N PRO A 26 8.47 -10.39 -1.80
CA PRO A 26 7.90 -9.94 -3.07
C PRO A 26 6.56 -10.60 -3.40
N LEU A 27 6.34 -11.85 -3.00
CA LEU A 27 5.09 -12.55 -3.24
C LEU A 27 3.94 -11.96 -2.42
N GLU A 28 4.19 -11.59 -1.16
CA GLU A 28 3.18 -10.88 -0.35
C GLU A 28 2.85 -9.50 -0.93
N LEU A 29 3.85 -8.78 -1.44
CA LEU A 29 3.63 -7.47 -2.06
C LEU A 29 2.85 -7.57 -3.37
N GLU A 30 3.03 -8.64 -4.13
CA GLU A 30 2.26 -8.91 -5.35
C GLU A 30 0.80 -9.24 -5.03
N GLU A 31 0.55 -10.04 -3.99
CA GLU A 31 -0.80 -10.32 -3.51
C GLU A 31 -1.49 -9.05 -3.01
N VAL A 32 -0.79 -8.21 -2.22
CA VAL A 32 -1.30 -6.90 -1.80
C VAL A 32 -1.62 -6.02 -3.01
N ALA A 33 -0.72 -5.93 -3.98
CA ALA A 33 -0.97 -5.17 -5.21
C ALA A 33 -2.19 -5.71 -6.01
N ARG A 34 -2.42 -7.02 -5.98
CA ARG A 34 -3.59 -7.66 -6.58
C ARG A 34 -4.88 -7.32 -5.84
N GLU A 35 -4.83 -7.22 -4.52
CA GLU A 35 -5.93 -6.73 -3.71
C GLU A 35 -6.23 -5.25 -3.99
N LEU A 36 -5.20 -4.39 -4.04
CA LEU A 36 -5.35 -2.98 -4.43
C LEU A 36 -5.97 -2.83 -5.83
N TRP A 37 -5.66 -3.71 -6.78
CA TRP A 37 -6.25 -3.66 -8.11
C TRP A 37 -7.74 -4.02 -8.14
N ARG A 38 -8.22 -4.84 -7.20
CA ARG A 38 -9.65 -5.15 -7.06
C ARG A 38 -10.44 -3.95 -6.56
N ASP A 39 -9.80 -3.03 -5.86
CA ASP A 39 -10.41 -1.79 -5.40
C ASP A 39 -10.68 -0.83 -6.57
N PRO A 40 -11.95 -0.52 -6.88
CA PRO A 40 -12.29 0.32 -8.03
C PRO A 40 -11.76 1.75 -7.89
N ARG A 41 -11.55 2.23 -6.65
CA ARG A 41 -11.00 3.56 -6.35
C ARG A 41 -9.51 3.67 -6.69
N LEU A 42 -8.77 2.58 -6.46
CA LEU A 42 -7.33 2.51 -6.71
C LEU A 42 -7.07 2.14 -8.17
N ARG A 43 -7.90 1.28 -8.75
CA ARG A 43 -7.87 0.92 -10.18
C ARG A 43 -8.09 2.13 -11.10
N THR A 44 -8.81 3.16 -10.66
CA THR A 44 -8.93 4.41 -11.43
C THR A 44 -7.65 5.23 -11.45
N MET A 45 -6.67 4.93 -10.58
CA MET A 45 -5.40 5.62 -10.46
C MET A 45 -4.25 4.82 -11.10
N SER A 46 -3.13 5.50 -11.35
CA SER A 46 -1.88 4.83 -11.76
C SER A 46 -1.36 3.95 -10.63
N PRO A 47 -0.63 2.85 -10.89
CA PRO A 47 -0.12 1.95 -9.84
C PRO A 47 0.81 2.69 -8.85
N THR A 48 1.52 3.70 -9.35
CA THR A 48 2.30 4.63 -8.54
C THR A 48 1.45 5.44 -7.57
N GLU A 49 0.32 5.99 -8.03
CA GLU A 49 -0.56 6.82 -7.21
C GLU A 49 -1.35 5.96 -6.22
N ALA A 50 -1.85 4.80 -6.65
CA ALA A 50 -2.51 3.85 -5.77
C ALA A 50 -1.60 3.38 -4.64
N ALA A 51 -0.33 3.08 -4.94
CA ALA A 51 0.66 2.75 -3.92
C ALA A 51 0.90 3.93 -2.96
N VAL A 52 0.98 5.17 -3.45
CA VAL A 52 1.15 6.36 -2.60
C VAL A 52 -0.07 6.59 -1.72
N GLU A 53 -1.28 6.46 -2.28
CA GLU A 53 -2.56 6.60 -1.59
C GLU A 53 -2.71 5.56 -0.47
N TRP A 54 -2.34 4.31 -0.75
CA TRP A 54 -2.37 3.22 0.22
C TRP A 54 -1.24 3.31 1.26
N LEU A 55 -0.08 3.86 0.89
CA LEU A 55 1.03 4.15 1.79
C LEU A 55 0.83 5.43 2.61
N GLN A 56 -0.23 6.22 2.37
CA GLN A 56 -0.53 7.34 3.24
C GLN A 56 -0.76 6.79 4.64
N PRO A 57 -0.04 7.29 5.66
CA PRO A 57 -0.29 6.87 7.02
C PRO A 57 -1.76 7.18 7.30
N VAL A 58 -2.53 6.15 7.69
CA VAL A 58 -3.84 6.30 8.34
C VAL A 58 -3.62 6.95 9.72
N ALA A 59 -3.06 8.15 9.70
CA ALA A 59 -2.87 9.02 10.83
C ALA A 59 -4.26 9.55 11.21
N CYS A 60 -4.98 8.79 12.03
CA CYS A 60 -5.74 9.27 13.20
C CYS A 60 -6.83 8.27 13.63
N VAL A 61 -6.47 7.02 13.97
CA VAL A 61 -7.30 6.28 14.94
C VAL A 61 -6.49 5.66 16.09
N ASN A 62 -5.16 5.80 16.09
CA ASN A 62 -4.38 5.45 17.27
C ASN A 62 -4.39 6.59 18.30
N GLY A 63 -5.60 6.92 18.78
CA GLY A 63 -5.84 7.66 20.01
C GLY A 63 -5.55 6.83 21.25
N HIS A 64 -4.43 6.10 21.29
CA HIS A 64 -3.91 5.51 22.52
C HIS A 64 -2.53 6.06 22.83
N SER A 65 -2.46 7.39 22.97
CA SER A 65 -1.49 8.01 23.88
C SER A 65 -2.08 7.93 25.30
N GLY A 66 -2.02 6.73 25.88
CA GLY A 66 -2.25 6.48 27.28
C GLY A 66 -0.90 6.48 28.00
N ARG A 67 -0.42 7.69 28.29
CA ARG A 67 0.68 7.99 29.20
C ARG A 67 0.53 7.19 30.51
N HIS A 68 1.15 6.02 30.60
CA HIS A 68 1.31 5.32 31.88
C HIS A 68 2.58 5.87 32.56
N GLY A 69 2.38 6.87 33.42
CA GLY A 69 3.41 7.32 34.35
C GLY A 69 3.64 6.26 35.41
N PHE A 70 4.89 5.81 35.54
CA PHE A 70 5.39 4.96 36.63
C PHE A 70 6.94 5.01 36.55
N MET A 71 7.78 5.28 37.56
CA MET A 71 7.71 5.82 38.92
C MET A 71 9.20 6.05 39.32
N ASP A 72 9.53 7.14 40.02
CA ASP A 72 10.63 7.21 41.01
C ASP A 72 10.05 7.92 42.25
#